data_AF-A0A7R9KBV8-F1
#
_entry.id   AF-A0A7R9KBV8-F1
#
_cell.length_a   1.000
_cell.length_b   1.000
_cell.length_c   1.000
_cell.angle_alpha   90.00
_cell.angle_beta   90.00
_cell.angle_gamma   90.00
#
_symmetry.space_group_name_H-M   'P 1'
#
loop_
_entity.id
_entity.type
_entity.pdbx_description
1 polymer ?
#
loop_
_entity_poly.entity_id
_entity_poly.type
_entity_poly.pdbx_seq_one_letter_code
_entity_poly.pdbx_strand_id
1 'polypeptide(L)'
;MGSMDYNSLDFAIQLWIDSQSRLHGLVSKDEVIPCPVDENGLFTMEPYKNIYIKDLDKIILRDIKDKILINSRIVHSYPFCWRSDTPLIYKLVPNWFVRVKESREELLKNNEKINWIPADIKYKRFHNWLANARDWAISRNRFWGTPIPIWACVNEDGKLDYDDLICIGSVEELKNLSGEKDVSFYREIISRLNLLVKGLTKQEAVLAEDGKKMSKRLKNYPSPDLIFGKYGADALRIYLISSQVVEADNLRFNESGVKDILKKELKLGGKLLGKLLKDFSIVMGAFTPFFSEYCYQSISEKTDDCKERSVHHCLLQESTAIKNEFEYAKNNYGNFRNFYLASGDYSLINQLSKLSISDFILGKKFVDVPNSVEENQFSKD
;
A
#
# COMPACT_ATOMS: atom_id res chain seq x y z
N MET A 1 -6.05 -29.29 -15.58
CA MET A 1 -5.29 -29.98 -14.52
C MET A 1 -4.75 -28.91 -13.58
N GLY A 2 -5.51 -28.63 -12.51
CA GLY A 2 -5.24 -27.52 -11.60
C GLY A 2 -4.16 -27.86 -10.59
N SER A 3 -3.19 -26.95 -10.43
CA SER A 3 -2.17 -26.98 -9.39
C SER A 3 -2.83 -26.88 -8.01
N MET A 4 -2.84 -27.97 -7.24
CA MET A 4 -3.20 -27.95 -5.83
C MET A 4 -2.15 -27.14 -5.05
N ASP A 5 -2.66 -26.16 -4.29
CA ASP A 5 -1.88 -25.29 -3.43
C ASP A 5 -1.43 -26.06 -2.17
N TYR A 6 -0.16 -26.49 -2.16
CA TYR A 6 0.43 -27.39 -1.15
C TYR A 6 0.41 -26.80 0.28
N ASN A 7 0.19 -25.49 0.46
CA ASN A 7 0.08 -24.88 1.80
C ASN A 7 -1.24 -25.22 2.51
N SER A 8 -2.27 -25.59 1.75
CA SER A 8 -3.54 -26.06 2.29
C SER A 8 -3.49 -27.52 2.72
N LEU A 9 -2.55 -28.30 2.18
CA LEU A 9 -2.47 -29.74 2.40
C LEU A 9 -1.99 -30.05 3.81
N ASP A 10 -0.98 -29.38 4.37
CA ASP A 10 -0.52 -29.65 5.74
C ASP A 10 -1.56 -29.26 6.80
N PHE A 11 -2.26 -28.15 6.61
CA PHE A 11 -3.35 -27.74 7.50
C PHE A 11 -4.59 -28.62 7.33
N ALA A 12 -4.89 -29.04 6.10
CA ALA A 12 -5.94 -30.00 5.81
C ALA A 12 -5.57 -31.40 6.32
N ILE A 13 -4.31 -31.82 6.30
CA ILE A 13 -3.83 -33.09 6.85
C ILE A 13 -3.89 -33.04 8.36
N GLN A 14 -3.50 -31.94 9.03
CA GLN A 14 -3.66 -31.82 10.47
C GLN A 14 -5.14 -31.76 10.88
N LEU A 15 -5.96 -30.96 10.21
CA LEU A 15 -7.41 -30.93 10.46
C LEU A 15 -8.09 -32.25 10.08
N TRP A 16 -7.59 -32.96 9.07
CA TRP A 16 -8.10 -34.27 8.67
C TRP A 16 -7.66 -35.33 9.66
N ILE A 17 -6.41 -35.34 10.12
CA ILE A 17 -5.96 -36.22 11.21
C ILE A 17 -6.76 -35.92 12.48
N ASP A 18 -6.97 -34.66 12.85
CA ASP A 18 -7.80 -34.27 14.00
C ASP A 18 -9.27 -34.64 13.79
N SER A 19 -9.82 -34.42 12.59
CA SER A 19 -11.21 -34.75 12.25
C SER A 19 -11.44 -36.26 12.18
N GLN A 20 -10.51 -37.03 11.61
CA GLN A 20 -10.53 -38.48 11.55
C GLN A 20 -10.32 -39.06 12.95
N SER A 21 -9.42 -38.50 13.76
CA SER A 21 -9.21 -38.93 15.16
C SER A 21 -10.43 -38.68 16.03
N ARG A 22 -11.16 -37.57 15.82
CA ARG A 22 -12.45 -37.29 16.47
C ARG A 22 -13.59 -38.18 15.94
N LEU A 23 -13.65 -38.41 14.62
CA LEU A 23 -14.64 -39.32 14.00
C LEU A 23 -14.47 -40.78 14.46
N HIS A 24 -13.24 -41.19 14.75
CA HIS A 24 -12.91 -42.54 15.23
C HIS A 24 -12.82 -42.65 16.77
N GLY A 25 -13.18 -41.59 17.51
CA GLY A 25 -13.23 -41.62 18.98
C GLY A 25 -11.87 -41.76 19.67
N LEU A 26 -10.77 -41.47 18.97
CA LEU A 26 -9.39 -41.55 19.49
C LEU A 26 -9.02 -40.37 20.39
N VAL A 27 -9.76 -39.25 20.29
CA VAL A 27 -9.55 -38.04 21.10
C VAL A 27 -10.90 -37.54 21.60
N SER A 28 -11.05 -37.39 22.92
CA SER A 28 -12.29 -36.86 23.50
C SER A 28 -12.39 -35.33 23.27
N LYS A 29 -13.61 -34.77 23.30
CA LYS A 29 -13.87 -33.34 23.01
C LYS A 29 -13.09 -32.39 23.94
N ASP A 30 -12.72 -32.88 25.13
CA ASP A 30 -12.08 -32.14 26.21
C ASP A 30 -10.62 -32.57 26.43
N GLU A 31 -10.03 -33.37 25.54
CA GLU A 31 -8.68 -33.87 25.69
C GLU A 31 -7.64 -32.81 25.32
N VAL A 32 -6.75 -32.50 26.27
CA VAL A 32 -5.65 -31.55 26.07
C VAL A 32 -4.64 -32.17 25.11
N ILE A 33 -4.55 -31.61 23.90
CA ILE A 33 -3.54 -32.03 22.92
C ILE A 33 -2.16 -31.74 23.51
N PRO A 34 -1.27 -32.74 23.64
CA PRO A 34 0.06 -32.53 24.18
C PRO A 34 0.83 -31.57 23.26
N CYS A 35 1.27 -30.44 23.81
CA CYS A 35 2.12 -29.48 23.12
C CYS A 35 3.53 -29.55 23.72
N PRO A 36 4.47 -30.30 23.12
CA PRO A 36 5.79 -30.56 23.70
C PRO A 36 6.79 -29.41 23.47
N VAL A 37 6.29 -28.18 23.37
CA VAL A 37 7.06 -27.00 22.98
C VAL A 37 6.75 -25.86 23.94
N ASP A 38 7.79 -25.22 24.47
CA ASP A 38 7.66 -24.07 25.39
C ASP A 38 7.33 -22.76 24.63
N GLU A 39 7.40 -21.61 25.30
CA GLU A 39 7.15 -20.30 24.67
C GLU A 39 8.31 -19.79 23.81
N ASN A 40 9.51 -20.32 24.02
CA ASN A 40 10.72 -19.95 23.29
C ASN A 40 10.97 -20.85 22.06
N GLY A 41 10.12 -21.84 21.83
CA GLY A 41 10.28 -22.81 20.75
C GLY A 41 11.30 -23.90 21.07
N LEU A 42 11.54 -24.17 22.36
CA LEU A 42 12.34 -25.28 22.86
C LEU A 42 11.44 -26.47 23.19
N PHE A 43 11.95 -27.68 22.95
CA PHE A 43 11.23 -28.91 23.24
C PHE A 43 11.23 -29.20 24.76
N THR A 44 10.10 -29.63 25.32
CA THR A 44 9.92 -29.76 26.78
C THR A 44 10.04 -31.18 27.32
N MET A 45 9.94 -32.19 26.46
CA MET A 45 9.93 -33.60 26.87
C MET A 45 11.28 -34.28 26.64
N GLU A 46 11.61 -35.25 27.50
CA GLU A 46 12.74 -36.14 27.30
C GLU A 46 12.50 -37.09 26.11
N PRO A 47 13.54 -37.48 25.35
CA PRO A 47 14.98 -37.22 25.57
C PRO A 47 15.51 -35.92 24.95
N TYR A 48 14.64 -35.09 24.34
CA TYR A 48 15.05 -33.96 23.49
C TYR A 48 14.89 -32.59 24.16
N LYS A 49 14.84 -32.57 25.49
CA LYS A 49 14.52 -31.38 26.27
C LYS A 49 15.52 -30.24 26.02
N ASN A 50 15.01 -29.00 25.97
CA ASN A 50 15.77 -27.76 25.76
C ASN A 50 16.44 -27.60 24.38
N ILE A 51 16.04 -28.37 23.38
CA ILE A 51 16.54 -28.22 22.00
C ILE A 51 15.54 -27.41 21.16
N TYR A 52 16.04 -26.49 20.33
CA TYR A 52 15.19 -25.74 19.41
C TYR A 52 14.58 -26.65 18.34
N ILE A 53 13.29 -26.50 18.08
CA ILE A 53 12.50 -27.44 17.25
C ILE A 53 13.11 -27.68 15.87
N LYS A 54 13.62 -26.64 15.19
CA LYS A 54 14.17 -26.81 13.83
C LYS A 54 15.55 -27.46 13.83
N ASP A 55 16.30 -27.36 14.92
CA ASP A 55 17.56 -28.10 15.07
C ASP A 55 17.29 -29.55 15.46
N LEU A 56 16.19 -29.79 16.17
CA LEU A 56 15.73 -31.11 16.59
C LEU A 56 15.36 -32.01 15.40
N ASP A 57 14.86 -31.46 14.28
CA ASP A 57 14.55 -32.22 13.05
C ASP A 57 15.72 -33.13 12.62
N LYS A 58 16.97 -32.63 12.72
CA LYS A 58 18.18 -33.39 12.33
C LYS A 58 18.50 -34.53 13.30
N ILE A 59 18.19 -34.36 14.58
CA ILE A 59 18.45 -35.35 15.64
C ILE A 59 17.42 -36.47 15.51
N ILE A 60 16.13 -36.11 15.40
CA ILE A 60 15.05 -37.08 15.20
C ILE A 60 15.35 -37.95 13.97
N LEU A 61 15.68 -37.34 12.83
CA LEU A 61 16.00 -38.08 11.59
C LEU A 61 17.18 -39.06 11.75
N ARG A 62 18.12 -38.80 12.66
CA ARG A 62 19.22 -39.74 12.96
C ARG A 62 18.72 -40.89 13.84
N ASP A 63 17.91 -40.60 14.84
CA ASP A 63 17.45 -41.58 15.83
C ASP A 63 16.42 -42.55 15.25
N ILE A 64 15.60 -42.11 14.29
CA ILE A 64 14.63 -42.98 13.60
C ILE A 64 15.15 -43.57 12.28
N LYS A 65 16.42 -43.37 11.94
CA LYS A 65 17.01 -43.71 10.62
C LYS A 65 16.68 -45.13 10.14
N ASP A 66 16.75 -46.11 11.03
CA ASP A 66 16.51 -47.53 10.70
C ASP A 66 15.01 -47.86 10.49
N LYS A 67 14.12 -46.91 10.79
CA LYS A 67 12.66 -47.02 10.66
C LYS A 67 12.09 -46.11 9.56
N ILE A 68 12.93 -45.33 8.86
CA ILE A 68 12.49 -44.43 7.79
C ILE A 68 12.36 -45.21 6.47
N LEU A 69 11.17 -45.16 5.85
CA LEU A 69 10.95 -45.69 4.51
C LEU A 69 11.50 -44.76 3.41
N ILE A 70 11.23 -43.46 3.51
CA ILE A 70 11.61 -42.44 2.52
C ILE A 70 12.10 -41.19 3.25
N ASN A 71 13.27 -40.69 2.84
CA ASN A 71 13.80 -39.40 3.27
C ASN A 71 14.10 -38.55 2.04
N SER A 72 13.34 -37.47 1.85
CA SER A 72 13.48 -36.56 0.72
C SER A 72 13.32 -35.10 1.17
N ARG A 73 13.89 -34.16 0.41
CA ARG A 73 13.70 -32.72 0.63
C ARG A 73 12.61 -32.20 -0.30
N ILE A 74 11.73 -31.37 0.25
CA ILE A 74 10.64 -30.72 -0.49
C ILE A 74 10.86 -29.21 -0.43
N VAL A 75 10.74 -28.54 -1.57
CA VAL A 75 10.75 -27.08 -1.66
C VAL A 75 9.30 -26.61 -1.63
N HIS A 76 8.93 -25.87 -0.58
CA HIS A 76 7.59 -25.33 -0.39
C HIS A 76 7.64 -23.92 0.21
N SER A 77 6.49 -23.24 0.23
CA SER A 77 6.36 -21.97 0.94
C SER A 77 6.22 -22.23 2.44
N TYR A 78 6.96 -21.49 3.26
CA TYR A 78 6.90 -21.61 4.71
C TYR A 78 6.66 -20.23 5.33
N PRO A 79 5.79 -20.09 6.35
CA PRO A 79 5.50 -18.81 6.96
C PRO A 79 6.65 -18.34 7.88
N PHE A 80 7.07 -17.09 7.72
CA PHE A 80 8.09 -16.44 8.53
C PHE A 80 7.51 -15.25 9.29
N CYS A 81 8.13 -14.92 10.43
CA CYS A 81 7.81 -13.71 11.17
C CYS A 81 8.15 -12.49 10.32
N TRP A 82 7.15 -11.64 10.05
CA TRP A 82 7.28 -10.44 9.22
C TRP A 82 8.26 -9.38 9.75
N ARG A 83 8.75 -9.52 11.00
CA ARG A 83 9.68 -8.59 11.65
C ARG A 83 11.09 -9.17 11.86
N SER A 84 11.18 -10.41 12.33
CA SER A 84 12.46 -11.06 12.68
C SER A 84 12.98 -12.03 11.63
N ASP A 85 12.18 -12.34 10.60
CA ASP A 85 12.48 -13.36 9.58
C ASP A 85 12.73 -14.78 10.17
N THR A 86 12.24 -15.05 11.38
CA THR A 86 12.31 -16.37 12.02
C THR A 86 11.16 -17.27 11.57
N PRO A 87 11.35 -18.59 11.38
CA PRO A 87 10.29 -19.49 10.95
C PRO A 87 9.19 -19.57 12.01
N LEU A 88 7.93 -19.46 11.57
CA LEU A 88 6.79 -19.57 12.48
C LEU A 88 6.48 -21.02 12.83
N ILE A 89 5.92 -21.21 14.02
CA ILE A 89 5.41 -22.48 14.51
C ILE A 89 3.96 -22.28 14.94
N TYR A 90 3.13 -23.29 14.69
CA TYR A 90 1.74 -23.28 15.15
C TYR A 90 1.67 -23.95 16.52
N LYS A 91 1.10 -23.24 17.49
CA LYS A 91 0.96 -23.67 18.88
C LYS A 91 -0.37 -23.20 19.44
N LEU A 92 -0.97 -24.01 20.31
CA LEU A 92 -2.13 -23.61 21.11
C LEU A 92 -1.68 -22.68 22.24
N VAL A 93 -2.14 -21.43 22.21
CA VAL A 93 -1.83 -20.41 23.20
C VAL A 93 -3.14 -19.66 23.52
N PRO A 94 -3.46 -19.39 24.80
CA PRO A 94 -4.61 -18.56 25.14
C PRO A 94 -4.45 -17.17 24.53
N ASN A 95 -5.48 -16.71 23.80
CA ASN A 95 -5.43 -15.44 23.08
C ASN A 95 -6.84 -14.81 23.03
N TRP A 96 -6.89 -13.48 22.97
CA TRP A 96 -8.14 -12.74 22.79
C TRP A 96 -8.44 -12.59 21.31
N PHE A 97 -9.66 -12.96 20.90
CA PHE A 97 -10.11 -12.90 19.51
C PHE A 97 -11.30 -11.95 19.36
N VAL A 98 -11.28 -11.16 18.29
CA VAL A 98 -12.47 -10.46 17.80
C VAL A 98 -13.17 -11.35 16.78
N ARG A 99 -14.47 -11.54 16.97
CA ARG A 99 -15.29 -12.36 16.09
C ARG A 99 -15.56 -11.61 14.78
N VAL A 100 -14.80 -11.94 13.75
CA VAL A 100 -14.90 -11.32 12.42
C VAL A 100 -15.80 -12.15 11.51
N LYS A 101 -15.89 -13.46 11.78
CA LYS A 101 -16.62 -14.41 10.92
C LYS A 101 -18.09 -14.07 10.72
N GLU A 102 -18.75 -13.57 11.76
CA GLU A 102 -20.17 -13.17 11.72
C GLU A 102 -20.39 -11.85 10.97
N SER A 103 -19.42 -10.94 10.99
CA SER A 103 -19.52 -9.64 10.32
C SER A 103 -19.05 -9.66 8.86
N ARG A 104 -18.69 -10.83 8.29
CA ARG A 104 -18.15 -10.94 6.93
C ARG A 104 -19.08 -10.36 5.87
N GLU A 105 -20.38 -10.67 5.94
CA GLU A 105 -21.37 -10.19 4.97
C GLU A 105 -21.48 -8.65 5.00
N GLU A 106 -21.48 -8.07 6.20
CA GLU A 106 -21.50 -6.62 6.37
C GLU A 106 -20.22 -5.98 5.84
N LEU A 107 -19.05 -6.56 6.11
CA LEU A 107 -17.76 -6.09 5.59
C LEU A 107 -17.71 -6.13 4.06
N LEU A 108 -18.25 -7.18 3.44
CA LEU A 108 -18.33 -7.30 1.98
C LEU A 108 -19.29 -6.25 1.39
N LYS A 109 -20.47 -6.07 1.98
CA LYS A 109 -21.44 -5.04 1.58
C LYS A 109 -20.88 -3.63 1.71
N ASN A 110 -20.07 -3.36 2.74
CA ASN A 110 -19.41 -2.08 2.90
C ASN A 110 -18.25 -1.91 1.91
N ASN A 111 -17.52 -2.97 1.59
CA ASN A 111 -16.48 -2.94 0.56
C ASN A 111 -17.04 -2.60 -0.83
N GLU A 112 -18.28 -3.01 -1.15
CA GLU A 112 -18.95 -2.64 -2.40
C GLU A 112 -19.18 -1.14 -2.56
N LYS A 113 -19.37 -0.41 -1.46
CA LYS A 113 -19.57 1.04 -1.48
C LYS A 113 -18.27 1.80 -1.74
N ILE A 114 -17.11 1.16 -1.57
CA ILE A 114 -15.80 1.80 -1.70
C ILE A 114 -15.37 1.81 -3.17
N ASN A 115 -14.88 2.96 -3.62
CA ASN A 115 -14.19 3.07 -4.91
C ASN A 115 -12.70 2.74 -4.74
N TRP A 116 -12.25 1.66 -5.40
CA TRP A 116 -10.86 1.21 -5.34
C TRP A 116 -10.16 1.48 -6.67
N ILE A 117 -8.94 2.00 -6.59
CA ILE A 117 -8.08 2.18 -7.76
C ILE A 117 -6.77 1.45 -7.52
N PRO A 118 -6.40 0.47 -8.38
CA PRO A 118 -7.21 -0.15 -9.44
C PRO A 118 -8.44 -0.98 -8.96
N ALA A 119 -9.42 -1.14 -9.84
CA ALA A 119 -10.68 -1.86 -9.54
C ALA A 119 -10.48 -3.35 -9.21
N ASP A 120 -9.46 -4.00 -9.77
CA ASP A 120 -9.15 -5.41 -9.51
C ASP A 120 -8.90 -5.74 -8.03
N ILE A 121 -8.42 -4.76 -7.25
CA ILE A 121 -8.17 -4.96 -5.82
C ILE A 121 -9.47 -5.18 -5.06
N LYS A 122 -10.51 -4.43 -5.44
CA LYS A 122 -11.84 -4.54 -4.82
C LYS A 122 -12.37 -5.95 -4.96
N TYR A 123 -12.44 -6.47 -6.18
CA TYR A 123 -13.14 -7.72 -6.50
C TYR A 123 -12.29 -8.98 -6.34
N LYS A 124 -10.95 -8.85 -6.36
CA LYS A 124 -10.04 -10.00 -6.23
C LYS A 124 -9.35 -9.98 -4.87
N ARG A 125 -8.25 -9.23 -4.74
CA ARG A 125 -7.33 -9.37 -3.58
C ARG A 125 -8.02 -9.08 -2.25
N PHE A 126 -8.76 -7.98 -2.15
CA PHE A 126 -9.37 -7.57 -0.88
C PHE A 126 -10.69 -8.31 -0.61
N HIS A 127 -11.55 -8.48 -1.62
CA HIS A 127 -12.78 -9.28 -1.48
C HIS A 127 -12.49 -10.74 -1.09
N ASN A 128 -11.54 -11.42 -1.77
CA ASN A 128 -11.19 -12.79 -1.43
C ASN A 128 -10.58 -12.92 -0.03
N TRP A 129 -9.87 -11.89 0.43
CA TRP A 129 -9.34 -11.84 1.79
C TRP A 129 -10.46 -11.68 2.82
N LEU A 130 -11.41 -10.76 2.59
CA LEU A 130 -12.58 -10.56 3.47
C LEU A 130 -13.49 -11.80 3.52
N ALA A 131 -13.77 -12.42 2.37
CA ALA A 131 -14.61 -13.61 2.28
C ALA A 131 -14.06 -14.79 3.11
N ASN A 132 -12.72 -14.90 3.19
CA ASN A 132 -12.03 -15.94 3.93
C ASN A 132 -11.51 -15.47 5.32
N ALA A 133 -11.87 -14.27 5.76
CA ALA A 133 -11.32 -13.66 6.97
C ALA A 133 -11.66 -14.49 8.21
N ARG A 134 -10.63 -14.97 8.92
CA ARG A 134 -10.79 -15.69 10.19
C ARG A 134 -10.96 -14.70 11.34
N ASP A 135 -11.35 -15.21 12.51
CA ASP A 135 -11.40 -14.38 13.71
C ASP A 135 -10.03 -13.79 14.02
N TRP A 136 -10.03 -12.54 14.43
CA TRP A 136 -8.81 -11.76 14.52
C TRP A 136 -8.22 -11.89 15.92
N ALA A 137 -7.09 -12.58 16.03
CA ALA A 137 -6.29 -12.60 17.25
C ALA A 137 -5.73 -11.20 17.53
N ILE A 138 -6.17 -10.57 18.60
CA ILE A 138 -5.75 -9.21 18.99
C ILE A 138 -4.72 -9.20 20.12
N SER A 139 -4.68 -10.22 20.99
CA SER A 139 -3.72 -10.21 22.10
C SER A 139 -2.30 -10.53 21.65
N ARG A 140 -1.33 -9.86 22.28
CA ARG A 140 0.10 -10.00 22.00
C ARG A 140 0.84 -9.98 23.33
N ASN A 141 1.69 -10.99 23.55
CA ASN A 141 2.54 -11.06 24.74
C ASN A 141 3.75 -10.13 24.53
N ARG A 142 3.55 -8.82 24.74
CA ARG A 142 4.54 -7.76 24.49
C ARG A 142 4.47 -6.71 25.60
N PHE A 143 5.63 -6.13 25.93
CA PHE A 143 5.73 -5.05 26.92
C PHE A 143 5.31 -3.69 26.36
N TRP A 144 5.54 -3.43 25.07
CA TRP A 144 5.21 -2.17 24.43
C TRP A 144 3.96 -2.30 23.56
N GLY A 145 2.91 -1.56 23.93
CA GLY A 145 1.62 -1.50 23.24
C GLY A 145 0.51 -1.00 24.16
N THR A 146 -0.68 -0.78 23.60
CA THR A 146 -1.86 -0.44 24.40
C THR A 146 -2.30 -1.66 25.21
N PRO A 147 -2.39 -1.56 26.56
CA PRO A 147 -2.92 -2.63 27.38
C PRO A 147 -4.34 -3.00 26.97
N ILE A 148 -4.68 -4.29 26.99
CA ILE A 148 -6.05 -4.74 26.78
C ILE A 148 -6.84 -4.41 28.05
N PRO A 149 -7.93 -3.62 27.96
CA PRO A 149 -8.64 -3.13 29.13
C PRO A 149 -9.63 -4.19 29.65
N ILE A 150 -9.13 -5.37 30.00
CA ILE A 150 -9.91 -6.46 30.58
C ILE A 150 -9.29 -6.83 31.91
N TRP A 151 -10.10 -6.78 32.96
CA TRP A 151 -9.76 -7.18 34.32
C TRP A 151 -10.49 -8.47 34.64
N ALA A 152 -9.76 -9.40 35.23
CA ALA A 152 -10.27 -10.67 35.72
C ALA A 152 -10.17 -10.68 37.25
N CYS A 153 -11.18 -11.23 37.91
CA CYS A 153 -11.13 -11.47 39.34
C CYS A 153 -10.07 -12.54 39.65
N VAL A 154 -9.43 -12.42 40.82
CA VAL A 154 -8.50 -13.44 41.32
C VAL A 154 -9.23 -14.23 42.39
N ASN A 155 -9.38 -15.53 42.17
CA ASN A 155 -10.00 -16.42 43.15
C ASN A 155 -9.08 -16.60 44.37
N GLU A 156 -9.64 -17.11 45.47
CA GLU A 156 -8.90 -17.32 46.73
C GLU A 156 -7.63 -18.18 46.55
N ASP A 157 -7.61 -19.05 45.53
CA ASP A 157 -6.48 -19.90 45.12
C ASP A 157 -5.39 -19.17 44.30
N GLY A 158 -5.54 -17.87 44.04
CA GLY A 158 -4.61 -17.08 43.22
C GLY A 158 -4.73 -17.31 41.71
N LYS A 159 -5.73 -18.06 41.26
CA LYS A 159 -6.02 -18.27 39.83
C LYS A 159 -6.94 -17.18 39.30
N LEU A 160 -6.72 -16.78 38.05
CA LEU A 160 -7.60 -15.86 37.35
C LEU A 160 -8.93 -16.55 37.03
N ASP A 161 -10.02 -15.90 37.42
CA ASP A 161 -11.36 -16.29 37.03
C ASP A 161 -11.69 -15.65 35.68
N TYR A 162 -12.02 -16.48 34.69
CA TYR A 162 -12.40 -16.03 33.35
C TYR A 162 -13.91 -16.00 33.15
N ASP A 163 -14.70 -16.42 34.14
CA ASP A 163 -16.17 -16.36 34.09
C ASP A 163 -16.69 -14.95 34.44
N ASP A 164 -15.96 -14.21 35.29
CA ASP A 164 -16.26 -12.82 35.67
C ASP A 164 -15.18 -11.85 35.16
N LEU A 165 -15.41 -11.32 33.95
CA LEU A 165 -14.52 -10.42 33.24
C LEU A 165 -15.11 -9.02 33.14
N ILE A 166 -14.37 -8.01 33.60
CA ILE A 166 -14.76 -6.61 33.52
C ILE A 166 -13.96 -5.92 32.41
N CYS A 167 -14.64 -5.41 31.39
CA CYS A 167 -14.03 -4.64 30.31
C CYS A 167 -14.25 -3.15 30.55
N ILE A 168 -13.18 -2.40 30.81
CA ILE A 168 -13.27 -0.97 31.13
C ILE A 168 -13.14 -0.15 29.85
N GLY A 169 -14.18 0.62 29.52
CA GLY A 169 -14.27 1.36 28.26
C GLY A 169 -13.58 2.73 28.30
N SER A 170 -13.27 3.26 29.49
CA SER A 170 -12.69 4.60 29.62
C SER A 170 -11.76 4.75 30.82
N VAL A 171 -10.86 5.74 30.74
CA VAL A 171 -9.97 6.09 31.86
C VAL A 171 -10.78 6.60 33.06
N GLU A 172 -11.91 7.27 32.83
CA GLU A 172 -12.79 7.76 33.90
C GLU A 172 -13.46 6.62 34.65
N GLU A 173 -13.98 5.62 33.92
CA GLU A 173 -14.53 4.40 34.51
C GLU A 173 -13.48 3.65 35.33
N LEU A 174 -12.23 3.56 34.84
CA LEU A 174 -11.14 2.97 35.61
C LEU A 174 -10.86 3.74 36.91
N LYS A 175 -10.85 5.08 36.87
CA LYS A 175 -10.63 5.91 38.07
C LYS A 175 -11.73 5.69 39.10
N ASN A 176 -12.98 5.59 38.64
CA ASN A 176 -14.12 5.36 39.52
C ASN A 176 -14.07 3.97 40.17
N LEU A 177 -13.68 2.93 39.41
CA LEU A 177 -13.59 1.56 39.91
C LEU A 177 -12.35 1.28 40.77
N SER A 178 -11.21 1.91 40.45
CA SER A 178 -9.96 1.72 41.19
C SER A 178 -9.84 2.58 42.45
N GLY A 179 -10.56 3.71 42.52
CA GLY A 179 -10.40 4.70 43.58
C GLY A 179 -9.12 5.54 43.47
N GLU A 180 -8.27 5.27 42.47
CA GLU A 180 -7.00 5.95 42.21
C GLU A 180 -7.21 7.19 41.35
N LYS A 181 -6.77 8.36 41.84
CA LYS A 181 -6.97 9.64 41.12
C LYS A 181 -5.91 9.89 40.04
N ASP A 182 -4.75 9.25 40.17
CA ASP A 182 -3.53 9.57 39.40
C ASP A 182 -3.09 8.44 38.46
N VAL A 183 -4.05 7.92 37.68
CA VAL A 183 -3.76 6.90 36.67
C VAL A 183 -3.15 7.56 35.42
N SER A 184 -1.82 7.56 35.35
CA SER A 184 -1.04 7.97 34.18
C SER A 184 -0.81 6.78 33.26
N PHE A 185 -1.58 6.67 32.18
CA PHE A 185 -1.18 5.88 31.03
C PHE A 185 -0.34 6.76 30.11
N TYR A 186 0.85 6.30 29.74
CA TYR A 186 1.59 6.88 28.62
C TYR A 186 0.67 6.89 27.39
N ARG A 187 0.31 8.10 26.96
CA ARG A 187 -0.65 8.40 25.89
C ARG A 187 -0.18 7.80 24.57
N GLU A 188 -1.11 7.16 23.87
CA GLU A 188 -1.30 7.44 22.45
C GLU A 188 -2.78 7.74 22.20
N ILE A 189 -3.01 8.88 21.54
CA ILE A 189 -4.32 9.49 21.28
C ILE A 189 -5.10 8.59 20.32
N ILE A 190 -6.18 7.95 20.78
CA ILE A 190 -7.18 7.39 19.86
C ILE A 190 -8.10 8.54 19.44
N SER A 191 -7.77 9.14 18.30
CA SER A 191 -8.67 10.06 17.62
C SER A 191 -9.89 9.29 17.12
N ARG A 192 -11.09 9.74 17.50
CA ARG A 192 -12.36 9.37 16.83
C ARG A 192 -12.30 9.93 15.40
N LEU A 193 -11.75 9.14 14.48
CA LEU A 193 -11.84 9.41 13.05
C LEU A 193 -13.04 8.64 12.49
N ASN A 194 -14.18 9.33 12.37
CA ASN A 194 -15.19 8.95 11.38
C ASN A 194 -14.63 9.25 9.98
N LEU A 195 -13.71 8.41 9.52
CA LEU A 195 -13.18 8.46 8.17
C LEU A 195 -14.20 7.79 7.26
N LEU A 196 -15.13 8.59 6.72
CA LEU A 196 -15.85 8.23 5.50
C LEU A 196 -14.84 8.21 4.35
N VAL A 197 -14.16 7.07 4.17
CA VAL A 197 -13.23 6.87 3.08
C VAL A 197 -14.04 6.71 1.79
N LYS A 198 -14.11 7.77 0.99
CA LYS A 198 -14.82 7.78 -0.31
C LYS A 198 -13.99 7.14 -1.45
N GLY A 199 -12.69 6.94 -1.25
CA GLY A 199 -11.83 6.26 -2.23
C GLY A 199 -10.53 5.74 -1.60
N LEU A 200 -10.10 4.57 -2.04
CA LEU A 200 -8.84 3.94 -1.65
C LEU A 200 -7.97 3.68 -2.88
N THR A 201 -6.76 4.22 -2.87
CA THR A 201 -5.72 3.88 -3.83
C THR A 201 -4.78 2.87 -3.19
N LYS A 202 -4.45 1.80 -3.91
CA LYS A 202 -3.39 0.89 -3.49
C LYS A 202 -2.17 1.18 -4.36
N GLN A 203 -1.04 1.35 -3.69
CA GLN A 203 0.27 1.38 -4.33
C GLN A 203 0.98 0.07 -4.00
N GLU A 204 1.67 -0.51 -4.98
CA GLU A 204 2.57 -1.63 -4.71
C GLU A 204 3.96 -1.17 -4.29
N ALA A 205 4.82 -2.13 -3.96
CA ALA A 205 6.10 -1.83 -3.34
C ALA A 205 7.05 -1.20 -4.36
N VAL A 206 7.74 -0.16 -3.92
CA VAL A 206 8.94 0.29 -4.63
C VAL A 206 10.09 -0.63 -4.24
N LEU A 207 10.66 -1.27 -5.26
CA LEU A 207 11.76 -2.21 -5.17
C LEU A 207 13.07 -1.47 -5.44
N ALA A 208 14.16 -2.03 -4.94
CA ALA A 208 15.50 -1.61 -5.31
C ALA A 208 15.76 -1.91 -6.80
N GLU A 209 16.85 -1.37 -7.34
CA GLU A 209 17.22 -1.57 -8.75
C GLU A 209 17.42 -3.06 -9.10
N ASP A 210 17.88 -3.86 -8.14
CA ASP A 210 18.04 -5.32 -8.25
C ASP A 210 16.72 -6.11 -8.18
N GLY A 211 15.59 -5.42 -8.02
CA GLY A 211 14.26 -6.03 -7.88
C GLY A 211 13.96 -6.60 -6.50
N LYS A 212 14.86 -6.45 -5.52
CA LYS A 212 14.58 -6.85 -4.13
C LYS A 212 13.76 -5.78 -3.43
N LYS A 213 13.01 -6.19 -2.40
CA LYS A 213 12.28 -5.26 -1.54
C LYS A 213 13.26 -4.27 -0.91
N MET A 214 12.97 -2.97 -1.01
CA MET A 214 13.76 -1.96 -0.31
C MET A 214 13.62 -2.14 1.20
N SER A 215 14.74 -2.10 1.93
CA SER A 215 14.70 -2.14 3.39
C SER A 215 15.84 -1.38 4.03
N LYS A 216 15.55 -0.74 5.18
CA LYS A 216 16.56 -0.07 6.02
C LYS A 216 17.67 -1.03 6.47
N ARG A 217 17.33 -2.31 6.67
CA ARG A 217 18.27 -3.37 7.05
C ARG A 217 19.26 -3.68 5.93
N LEU A 218 18.79 -3.78 4.68
CA LEU A 218 19.63 -4.09 3.52
C LEU A 218 20.36 -2.88 2.94
N LYS A 219 19.91 -1.65 3.26
CA LYS A 219 20.46 -0.39 2.73
C LYS A 219 20.60 -0.41 1.20
N ASN A 220 19.69 -1.11 0.52
CA ASN A 220 19.69 -1.34 -0.91
C ASN A 220 18.99 -0.22 -1.70
N TYR A 221 19.08 1.02 -1.23
CA TYR A 221 18.43 2.16 -1.85
C TYR A 221 19.24 3.45 -1.64
N PRO A 222 19.24 4.37 -2.60
CA PRO A 222 19.84 5.68 -2.41
C PRO A 222 19.07 6.48 -1.36
N SER A 223 19.79 7.17 -0.47
CA SER A 223 19.16 8.01 0.56
C SER A 223 18.30 9.10 -0.10
N PRO A 224 17.04 9.32 0.34
CA PRO A 224 16.18 10.37 -0.20
C PRO A 224 16.83 11.75 -0.17
N ASP A 225 17.58 12.07 0.89
CA ASP A 225 18.23 13.37 1.05
C ASP A 225 19.26 13.64 -0.06
N LEU A 226 19.97 12.59 -0.50
CA LEU A 226 20.92 12.70 -1.61
C LEU A 226 20.20 12.96 -2.94
N ILE A 227 19.04 12.34 -3.15
CA ILE A 227 18.21 12.55 -4.33
C ILE A 227 17.65 13.97 -4.33
N PHE A 228 17.18 14.46 -3.17
CA PHE A 228 16.68 15.82 -3.02
C PHE A 228 17.75 16.86 -3.32
N GLY A 229 18.98 16.67 -2.79
CA GLY A 229 20.09 17.57 -3.08
C GLY A 229 20.51 17.58 -4.55
N LYS A 230 20.43 16.43 -5.24
CA LYS A 230 20.92 16.29 -6.62
C LYS A 230 19.89 16.65 -7.70
N TYR A 231 18.62 16.31 -7.48
CA TYR A 231 17.56 16.44 -8.49
C TYR A 231 16.35 17.28 -8.04
N GLY A 232 16.24 17.58 -6.75
CA GLY A 232 15.07 18.22 -6.16
C GLY A 232 13.96 17.22 -5.81
N ALA A 233 13.08 17.63 -4.89
CA ALA A 233 11.96 16.82 -4.44
C ALA A 233 10.92 16.57 -5.56
N ASP A 234 10.70 17.56 -6.43
CA ASP A 234 9.69 17.48 -7.47
C ASP A 234 10.03 16.46 -8.57
N ALA A 235 11.31 16.34 -8.92
CA ALA A 235 11.75 15.31 -9.87
C ALA A 235 11.41 13.90 -9.36
N LEU A 236 11.64 13.64 -8.07
CA LEU A 236 11.29 12.36 -7.45
C LEU A 236 9.76 12.15 -7.40
N ARG A 237 9.00 13.19 -7.04
CA ARG A 237 7.53 13.10 -6.97
C ARG A 237 6.93 12.79 -8.33
N ILE A 238 7.32 13.52 -9.36
CA ILE A 238 6.85 13.28 -10.73
C ILE A 238 7.26 11.89 -11.21
N TYR A 239 8.49 11.43 -10.88
CA TYR A 239 8.92 10.07 -11.16
C TYR A 239 8.03 9.00 -10.53
N LEU A 240 7.68 9.14 -9.26
CA LEU A 240 6.81 8.17 -8.59
C LEU A 240 5.37 8.22 -9.12
N ILE A 241 4.83 9.42 -9.40
CA ILE A 241 3.45 9.59 -9.89
C ILE A 241 3.30 9.10 -11.33
N SER A 242 4.31 9.31 -12.18
CA SER A 242 4.31 8.85 -13.58
C SER A 242 4.63 7.36 -13.73
N SER A 243 4.90 6.67 -12.63
CA SER A 243 5.28 5.26 -12.64
C SER A 243 4.09 4.31 -12.42
N GLN A 244 4.33 3.04 -12.73
CA GLN A 244 3.39 1.92 -12.56
C GLN A 244 2.95 1.67 -11.11
N VAL A 245 3.56 2.33 -10.11
CA VAL A 245 3.15 2.24 -8.70
C VAL A 245 1.70 2.69 -8.52
N VAL A 246 1.25 3.66 -9.31
CA VAL A 246 -0.14 4.17 -9.28
C VAL A 246 -1.13 3.12 -9.79
N GLU A 247 -0.69 2.22 -10.65
CA GLU A 247 -1.47 1.08 -11.16
C GLU A 247 -1.37 -0.16 -10.26
N ALA A 248 -0.86 -0.01 -9.04
CA ALA A 248 -0.62 -1.11 -8.11
C ALA A 248 0.31 -2.20 -8.66
N ASP A 249 1.28 -1.81 -9.48
CA ASP A 249 2.39 -2.68 -9.90
C ASP A 249 3.72 -2.26 -9.24
N ASN A 250 4.66 -3.20 -9.20
CA ASN A 250 5.96 -2.98 -8.57
C ASN A 250 6.85 -2.09 -9.44
N LEU A 251 7.37 -1.01 -8.87
CA LEU A 251 8.39 -0.18 -9.51
C LEU A 251 9.77 -0.57 -9.03
N ARG A 252 10.68 -0.85 -9.97
CA ARG A 252 12.11 -0.92 -9.68
C ARG A 252 12.69 0.49 -9.73
N PHE A 253 13.09 1.00 -8.58
CA PHE A 253 13.61 2.35 -8.46
C PHE A 253 14.96 2.47 -9.19
N ASN A 254 15.05 3.44 -10.10
CA ASN A 254 16.30 3.79 -10.78
C ASN A 254 16.53 5.30 -10.77
N GLU A 255 17.70 5.72 -10.26
CA GLU A 255 18.09 7.14 -10.20
C GLU A 255 18.17 7.79 -11.58
N SER A 256 18.55 7.04 -12.62
CA SER A 256 18.58 7.54 -14.00
C SER A 256 17.20 8.01 -14.48
N GLY A 257 16.13 7.34 -14.08
CA GLY A 257 14.76 7.74 -14.39
C GLY A 257 14.37 9.08 -13.77
N VAL A 258 14.82 9.36 -12.54
CA VAL A 258 14.60 10.65 -11.87
C VAL A 258 15.32 11.77 -12.62
N LYS A 259 16.57 11.51 -13.05
CA LYS A 259 17.35 12.46 -13.85
C LYS A 259 16.70 12.76 -15.20
N ASP A 260 16.11 11.76 -15.83
CA ASP A 260 15.43 11.92 -17.12
C ASP A 260 14.17 12.76 -16.99
N ILE A 261 13.38 12.59 -15.93
CA ILE A 261 12.21 13.42 -15.66
C ILE A 261 12.59 14.87 -15.38
N LEU A 262 13.66 15.10 -14.60
CA LEU A 262 14.16 16.45 -14.39
C LEU A 262 14.52 17.13 -15.71
N LYS A 263 15.17 16.41 -16.63
CA LYS A 263 15.58 16.96 -17.92
C LYS A 263 14.42 17.16 -18.89
N LYS A 264 13.56 16.15 -19.04
CA LYS A 264 12.51 16.11 -20.07
C LYS A 264 11.25 16.85 -19.66
N GLU A 265 10.83 16.73 -18.40
CA GLU A 265 9.58 17.34 -17.94
C GLU A 265 9.85 18.72 -17.35
N LEU A 266 10.68 18.78 -16.30
CA LEU A 266 10.85 20.02 -15.54
C LEU A 266 11.66 21.08 -16.29
N LYS A 267 12.82 20.72 -16.86
CA LYS A 267 13.66 21.69 -17.57
C LYS A 267 13.07 22.12 -18.91
N LEU A 268 12.49 21.20 -19.69
CA LEU A 268 11.89 21.54 -20.98
C LEU A 268 10.60 22.35 -20.76
N GLY A 269 9.70 21.87 -19.89
CA GLY A 269 8.47 22.59 -19.55
C GLY A 269 8.74 23.95 -18.92
N GLY A 270 9.74 24.04 -18.03
CA GLY A 270 10.18 25.31 -17.43
C GLY A 270 10.71 26.32 -18.47
N LYS A 271 11.45 25.86 -19.50
CA LYS A 271 11.88 26.73 -20.60
C LYS A 271 10.71 27.25 -21.42
N LEU A 272 9.73 26.38 -21.74
CA LEU A 272 8.53 26.78 -22.48
C LEU A 272 7.69 27.77 -21.69
N LEU A 273 7.42 27.47 -20.42
CA LEU A 273 6.67 28.35 -19.52
C LEU A 273 7.38 29.70 -19.33
N GLY A 274 8.71 29.67 -19.13
CA GLY A 274 9.52 30.86 -19.05
C GLY A 274 9.44 31.71 -20.33
N LYS A 275 9.49 31.09 -21.51
CA LYS A 275 9.29 31.77 -22.79
C LYS A 275 7.90 32.41 -22.88
N LEU A 276 6.83 31.66 -22.57
CA LEU A 276 5.46 32.17 -22.60
C LEU A 276 5.26 33.37 -21.66
N LEU A 277 5.82 33.31 -20.44
CA LEU A 277 5.73 34.40 -19.48
C LEU A 277 6.54 35.63 -19.92
N LYS A 278 7.69 35.44 -20.59
CA LYS A 278 8.44 36.53 -21.21
C LYS A 278 7.66 37.16 -22.34
N ASP A 279 7.14 36.36 -23.27
CA ASP A 279 6.34 36.82 -24.40
C ASP A 279 5.09 37.59 -23.91
N PHE A 280 4.41 37.06 -22.89
CA PHE A 280 3.29 37.75 -22.23
C PHE A 280 3.70 39.10 -21.64
N SER A 281 4.86 39.16 -20.98
CA SER A 281 5.39 40.41 -20.41
C SER A 281 5.72 41.43 -21.50
N ILE A 282 6.22 41.00 -22.67
CA ILE A 282 6.47 41.88 -23.83
C ILE A 282 5.15 42.42 -24.39
N VAL A 283 4.14 41.57 -24.57
CA VAL A 283 2.79 42.01 -25.02
C VAL A 283 2.19 43.03 -24.05
N MET A 284 2.28 42.75 -22.76
CA MET A 284 1.66 43.55 -21.72
C MET A 284 2.44 44.81 -21.35
N GLY A 285 3.71 44.94 -21.78
CA GLY A 285 4.57 46.09 -21.48
C GLY A 285 3.97 47.45 -21.87
N ALA A 286 3.12 47.50 -22.90
CA ALA A 286 2.40 48.71 -23.31
C ALA A 286 1.23 49.09 -22.38
N PHE A 287 0.62 48.11 -21.71
CA PHE A 287 -0.58 48.29 -20.89
C PHE A 287 -0.27 48.35 -19.39
N THR A 288 0.69 47.54 -18.93
CA THR A 288 1.08 47.40 -17.52
C THR A 288 2.60 47.47 -17.39
N PRO A 289 3.21 48.66 -17.63
CA PRO A 289 4.64 48.79 -17.83
C PRO A 289 5.47 48.32 -16.63
N PHE A 290 5.16 48.78 -15.42
CA PHE A 290 5.92 48.43 -14.21
C PHE A 290 5.80 46.95 -13.83
N PHE A 291 4.60 46.38 -13.95
CA PHE A 291 4.35 44.98 -13.64
C PHE A 291 5.04 44.06 -14.65
N SER A 292 4.91 44.37 -15.95
CA SER A 292 5.52 43.60 -17.02
C SER A 292 7.04 43.67 -16.99
N GLU A 293 7.62 44.83 -16.66
CA GLU A 293 9.07 44.97 -16.45
C GLU A 293 9.55 44.08 -15.29
N TYR A 294 8.86 44.11 -14.15
CA TYR A 294 9.20 43.26 -13.01
C TYR A 294 9.13 41.76 -13.36
N CYS A 295 8.05 41.33 -14.02
CA CYS A 295 7.88 39.94 -14.45
C CYS A 295 8.95 39.53 -15.46
N TYR A 296 9.25 40.37 -16.45
CA TYR A 296 10.27 40.11 -17.46
C TYR A 296 11.66 39.98 -16.84
N GLN A 297 12.06 40.92 -15.99
CA GLN A 297 13.36 40.88 -15.30
C GLN A 297 13.50 39.70 -14.34
N SER A 298 12.41 39.28 -13.69
CA SER A 298 12.43 38.14 -12.77
C SER A 298 12.68 36.80 -13.46
N ILE A 299 12.37 36.71 -14.76
CA ILE A 299 12.45 35.47 -15.56
C ILE A 299 13.64 35.52 -16.54
N SER A 300 14.05 36.71 -16.97
CA SER A 300 15.18 36.89 -17.86
C SER A 300 16.52 36.67 -17.17
N GLU A 301 17.45 36.06 -17.90
CA GLU A 301 18.82 35.91 -17.41
C GLU A 301 19.44 37.30 -17.29
N LYS A 302 20.28 37.50 -16.26
CA LYS A 302 20.98 38.77 -16.07
C LYS A 302 22.01 38.95 -17.19
N THR A 303 21.63 39.66 -18.23
CA THR A 303 22.55 40.14 -19.27
C THR A 303 23.18 41.47 -18.84
N ASP A 304 24.37 41.74 -19.36
CA ASP A 304 25.07 43.01 -19.14
C ASP A 304 24.61 44.12 -20.11
N ASP A 305 23.90 43.75 -21.19
CA ASP A 305 23.31 44.71 -22.12
C ASP A 305 22.07 45.36 -21.50
N CYS A 306 22.10 46.69 -21.35
CA CYS A 306 21.03 47.49 -20.81
C CYS A 306 19.76 47.47 -21.69
N LYS A 307 19.88 47.21 -23.00
CA LYS A 307 18.72 47.11 -23.89
C LYS A 307 17.96 45.79 -23.74
N GLU A 308 18.65 44.68 -23.50
CA GLU A 308 18.02 43.38 -23.31
C GLU A 308 17.43 43.19 -21.90
N ARG A 309 17.77 44.09 -20.98
CA ARG A 309 17.29 44.08 -19.59
C ARG A 309 15.86 44.58 -19.43
N SER A 310 15.40 45.49 -20.28
CA SER A 310 14.06 46.08 -20.17
C SER A 310 13.10 45.53 -21.21
N VAL A 311 11.89 45.22 -20.75
CA VAL A 311 10.80 44.75 -21.60
C VAL A 311 10.41 45.79 -22.65
N HIS A 312 10.63 47.08 -22.36
CA HIS A 312 10.27 48.20 -23.22
C HIS A 312 11.13 48.34 -24.48
N HIS A 313 12.27 47.65 -24.53
CA HIS A 313 13.14 47.59 -25.70
C HIS A 313 12.99 46.27 -26.47
N CYS A 314 12.11 45.38 -26.01
CA CYS A 314 11.88 44.09 -26.62
C CYS A 314 10.74 44.16 -27.63
N LEU A 315 10.95 43.56 -28.81
CA LEU A 315 9.92 43.39 -29.82
C LEU A 315 9.53 41.91 -29.87
N LEU A 316 8.24 41.63 -29.98
CA LEU A 316 7.76 40.27 -30.23
C LEU A 316 8.26 39.81 -31.60
N GLN A 317 8.86 38.62 -31.64
CA GLN A 317 9.14 37.96 -32.91
C GLN A 317 7.82 37.51 -33.55
N GLU A 318 7.71 37.63 -34.87
CA GLU A 318 6.56 37.12 -35.61
C GLU A 318 6.42 35.61 -35.41
N SER A 319 5.24 35.17 -34.96
CA SER A 319 4.98 33.75 -34.75
C SER A 319 4.67 33.07 -36.09
N THR A 320 5.48 32.08 -36.46
CA THR A 320 5.08 31.07 -37.46
C THR A 320 4.12 30.09 -36.80
N ALA A 321 2.84 30.46 -36.65
CA ALA A 321 1.87 29.63 -35.93
C ALA A 321 1.33 28.50 -36.83
N ILE A 322 1.58 27.25 -36.44
CA ILE A 322 0.83 26.07 -36.89
C ILE A 322 -0.48 26.04 -36.07
N LYS A 323 -1.51 26.78 -36.50
CA LYS A 323 -2.82 26.85 -35.80
C LYS A 323 -3.54 25.49 -35.72
N ASN A 324 -3.32 24.61 -36.69
CA ASN A 324 -4.11 23.38 -36.85
C ASN A 324 -3.84 22.32 -35.78
N GLU A 325 -2.60 22.20 -35.29
CA GLU A 325 -2.24 21.15 -34.32
C GLU A 325 -2.77 21.44 -32.92
N PHE A 326 -2.79 22.71 -32.49
CA PHE A 326 -3.29 23.09 -31.17
C PHE A 326 -4.82 22.99 -31.08
N GLU A 327 -5.55 23.42 -32.11
CA GLU A 327 -7.01 23.22 -32.15
C GLU A 327 -7.38 21.74 -32.17
N TYR A 328 -6.61 20.91 -32.90
CA TYR A 328 -6.78 19.46 -32.88
C TYR A 328 -6.55 18.86 -31.49
N ALA A 329 -5.46 19.24 -30.80
CA ALA A 329 -5.19 18.80 -29.44
C ALA A 329 -6.26 19.26 -28.43
N LYS A 330 -6.74 20.51 -28.57
CA LYS A 330 -7.81 21.08 -27.74
C LYS A 330 -9.14 20.34 -27.94
N ASN A 331 -9.50 20.03 -29.18
CA ASN A 331 -10.70 19.24 -29.50
C ASN A 331 -10.59 17.82 -28.95
N ASN A 332 -9.43 17.15 -29.12
CA ASN A 332 -9.23 15.83 -28.55
C ASN A 332 -9.38 15.85 -27.02
N TYR A 333 -8.73 16.79 -26.33
CA TYR A 333 -8.85 16.93 -24.88
C TYR A 333 -10.29 17.25 -24.44
N GLY A 334 -10.99 18.12 -25.16
CA GLY A 334 -12.40 18.43 -24.92
C GLY A 334 -13.30 17.20 -25.05
N ASN A 335 -13.09 16.41 -26.10
CA ASN A 335 -13.79 15.16 -26.34
C ASN A 335 -13.49 14.13 -25.24
N PHE A 336 -12.24 14.00 -24.81
CA PHE A 336 -11.85 13.14 -23.69
C PHE A 336 -12.50 13.57 -22.37
N ARG A 337 -12.51 14.87 -22.06
CA ARG A 337 -13.13 15.40 -20.83
C ARG A 337 -14.64 15.18 -20.83
N ASN A 338 -15.31 15.46 -21.95
CA ASN A 338 -16.76 15.25 -22.08
C ASN A 338 -17.11 13.77 -22.02
N PHE A 339 -16.28 12.91 -22.63
CA PHE A 339 -16.42 11.46 -22.50
C PHE A 339 -16.21 10.97 -21.07
N TYR A 340 -15.22 11.47 -20.34
CA TYR A 340 -14.97 11.12 -18.93
C TYR A 340 -16.14 11.51 -18.02
N LEU A 341 -16.72 12.69 -18.24
CA LEU A 341 -17.90 13.17 -17.52
C LEU A 341 -19.17 12.36 -17.87
N ALA A 342 -19.27 11.88 -19.10
CA ALA A 342 -20.43 11.11 -19.59
C ALA A 342 -20.38 9.62 -19.24
N SER A 343 -19.19 9.01 -19.20
CA SER A 343 -19.06 7.55 -19.09
C SER A 343 -19.02 7.02 -17.66
N GLY A 344 -18.46 7.75 -16.68
CA GLY A 344 -18.34 7.26 -15.30
C GLY A 344 -17.64 5.89 -15.14
N ASP A 345 -17.01 5.40 -16.22
CA ASP A 345 -16.60 4.00 -16.38
C ASP A 345 -15.07 3.90 -16.38
N TYR A 346 -14.56 3.16 -15.39
CA TYR A 346 -13.13 3.12 -15.03
C TYR A 346 -12.31 2.16 -15.91
N SER A 347 -12.94 1.47 -16.87
CA SER A 347 -12.27 0.46 -17.72
C SER A 347 -11.26 1.06 -18.72
N LEU A 348 -11.45 2.31 -19.15
CA LEU A 348 -10.54 3.02 -20.07
C LEU A 348 -9.24 3.54 -19.42
N ILE A 349 -9.17 3.58 -18.08
CA ILE A 349 -8.00 4.07 -17.33
C ILE A 349 -6.77 3.20 -17.63
N ASN A 350 -6.95 1.90 -17.82
CA ASN A 350 -5.89 0.94 -18.15
C ASN A 350 -5.34 1.07 -19.59
N GLN A 351 -6.04 1.78 -20.48
CA GLN A 351 -5.53 2.09 -21.83
C GLN A 351 -4.78 3.42 -21.84
N LEU A 352 -5.23 4.40 -21.04
CA LEU A 352 -4.58 5.70 -20.89
C LEU A 352 -3.29 5.64 -20.10
N SER A 353 -3.16 4.71 -19.15
CA SER A 353 -1.93 4.53 -18.36
C SER A 353 -0.73 4.05 -19.18
N LYS A 354 -0.97 3.56 -20.39
CA LYS A 354 0.06 3.16 -21.36
C LYS A 354 0.58 4.31 -22.22
N LEU A 355 -0.01 5.51 -22.11
CA LEU A 355 0.41 6.69 -22.86
C LEU A 355 1.52 7.41 -22.10
N SER A 356 2.66 7.59 -22.75
CA SER A 356 3.71 8.47 -22.24
C SER A 356 3.31 9.94 -22.44
N ILE A 357 3.84 10.84 -21.61
CA ILE A 357 3.69 12.31 -21.82
C ILE A 357 4.15 12.70 -23.25
N SER A 358 5.16 11.99 -23.79
CA SER A 358 5.59 12.15 -25.18
C SER A 358 4.52 11.77 -26.21
N ASP A 359 3.65 10.79 -25.95
CA ASP A 359 2.57 10.42 -26.89
C ASP A 359 1.49 11.50 -26.95
N PHE A 360 1.26 12.20 -25.83
CA PHE A 360 0.36 13.34 -25.75
C PHE A 360 0.92 14.59 -26.46
N ILE A 361 2.24 14.79 -26.39
CA ILE A 361 2.94 15.92 -27.01
C ILE A 361 3.14 15.71 -28.52
N LEU A 362 3.29 14.46 -28.99
CA LEU A 362 3.68 14.14 -30.38
C LEU A 362 2.51 13.76 -31.31
N GLY A 363 1.26 13.76 -30.83
CA GLY A 363 0.08 13.61 -31.68
C GLY A 363 0.09 12.36 -32.58
N LYS A 364 0.61 11.21 -32.10
CA LYS A 364 0.58 9.97 -32.89
C LYS A 364 -0.86 9.51 -33.08
N LYS A 365 -1.33 9.63 -34.34
CA LYS A 365 -2.54 9.07 -34.96
C LYS A 365 -3.43 8.21 -34.04
N PHE A 366 -4.46 8.84 -33.49
CA PHE A 366 -5.70 8.16 -33.13
C PHE A 366 -6.43 7.82 -34.43
N VAL A 367 -6.14 6.66 -34.99
CA VAL A 367 -6.97 6.09 -36.06
C VAL A 367 -7.93 5.14 -35.34
N ASP A 368 -9.23 5.38 -35.55
CA ASP A 368 -10.38 4.57 -35.13
C ASP A 368 -10.94 4.83 -33.71
N VAL A 369 -11.60 5.97 -33.54
CA VAL A 369 -12.76 6.07 -32.62
C VAL A 369 -13.96 6.60 -33.41
N PRO A 370 -15.09 5.87 -33.50
CA PRO A 370 -16.22 6.30 -34.32
C PRO A 370 -16.86 7.59 -33.79
N ASN A 371 -16.99 8.60 -34.65
CA ASN A 371 -17.67 9.87 -34.40
C ASN A 371 -19.21 9.72 -34.39
N SER A 372 -19.77 8.83 -33.57
CA SER A 372 -21.22 8.71 -33.47
C SER A 372 -21.69 8.59 -32.03
N VAL A 373 -21.78 9.73 -31.36
CA VAL A 373 -22.82 9.93 -30.36
C VAL A 373 -23.52 11.23 -30.76
N GLU A 374 -24.69 11.07 -31.40
CA GLU A 374 -25.59 12.17 -31.68
C GLU A 374 -25.95 12.88 -30.37
N GLU A 375 -25.77 14.20 -30.36
CA GLU A 375 -26.31 15.10 -29.33
C GLU A 375 -27.84 15.03 -29.36
N ASN A 376 -28.45 14.04 -28.74
CA ASN A 376 -29.87 14.04 -28.37
C ASN A 376 -30.18 12.86 -27.46
N GLN A 377 -30.26 13.11 -26.15
CA GLN A 377 -31.20 12.52 -25.18
C GLN A 377 -30.67 12.70 -23.75
N PHE A 378 -30.77 13.92 -23.24
CA PHE A 378 -31.04 14.12 -21.81
C PHE A 378 -32.21 15.10 -21.72
N SER A 379 -33.41 14.56 -21.98
CA SER A 379 -34.62 15.16 -21.45
C SER A 379 -34.52 15.13 -19.93
N LYS A 380 -34.84 16.29 -19.34
CA LYS A 380 -35.14 16.47 -17.92
C LYS A 380 -35.91 15.26 -17.37
N ASP A 381 -35.40 14.68 -16.30
CA ASP A 381 -36.13 14.38 -15.07
C ASP A 381 -35.14 14.17 -13.91
#